data_AF-A0A4U3ACS5-F1
#
_entry.id   AF-A0A4U3ACS5-F1
#
_cell.length_a   1.000
_cell.length_b   1.000
_cell.length_c   1.000
_cell.angle_alpha   90.00
_cell.angle_beta   90.00
_cell.angle_gamma   90.00
#
_symmetry.space_group_name_H-M   'P 1'
#
loop_
_entity.id
_entity.type
_entity.pdbx_description
1 polymer ?
#
loop_
_entity_poly.entity_id
_entity_poly.type
_entity_poly.pdbx_seq_one_letter_code
_entity_poly.pdbx_strand_id
1 'polypeptide(L)'
;DKVVKEVTTDKDGKATIDDLSVGKYKLVEKESLPGYKKLIESVSFEITKGMTEVLSLKIENEMVDTGNIEITKIDKDNKAPLVGVTFVVQDEKGNEVKKVTTDKEGKANVSDLSVGKYELVEVESLPGYKK
;
A
#
# COMPACT_ATOMS: atom_id res chain seq x y z
N ASP A 1 -13.08 -16.98 19.28
CA ASP A 1 -14.12 -15.92 19.20
C ASP A 1 -15.23 -16.32 18.25
N LYS A 2 -16.48 -15.99 18.59
CA LYS A 2 -17.65 -16.23 17.73
C LYS A 2 -17.97 -14.94 16.98
N VAL A 3 -18.04 -14.99 15.65
CA VAL A 3 -18.54 -13.88 14.83
C VAL A 3 -20.06 -13.80 15.03
N VAL A 4 -20.53 -12.63 15.47
CA VAL A 4 -21.97 -12.37 15.66
C VAL A 4 -22.60 -11.62 14.49
N LYS A 5 -21.83 -10.74 13.83
CA LYS A 5 -22.26 -9.96 12.66
C LYS A 5 -21.01 -9.57 11.86
N GLU A 6 -21.16 -9.48 10.54
CA GLU A 6 -20.14 -8.98 9.62
C GLU A 6 -20.75 -7.82 8.82
N VAL A 7 -20.01 -6.73 8.69
CA VAL A 7 -20.44 -5.53 7.97
C VAL A 7 -19.27 -4.97 7.17
N THR A 8 -19.59 -4.28 6.08
CA THR A 8 -18.62 -3.59 5.22
C THR A 8 -18.96 -2.11 5.23
N THR A 9 -17.95 -1.25 5.25
CA THR A 9 -18.14 0.19 5.14
C THR A 9 -18.65 0.57 3.75
N ASP A 10 -19.52 1.56 3.70
CA ASP A 10 -20.04 2.14 2.47
C ASP A 10 -19.05 3.12 1.83
N LYS A 11 -19.46 3.74 0.72
CA LYS A 11 -18.68 4.75 -0.01
C LYS A 11 -18.32 6.00 0.81
N ASP A 12 -19.04 6.25 1.91
CA ASP A 12 -18.82 7.38 2.81
C ASP A 12 -18.02 6.94 4.06
N GLY A 13 -17.53 5.69 4.08
CA GLY A 13 -16.72 5.13 5.16
C GLY A 13 -17.52 4.69 6.39
N LYS A 14 -18.83 4.46 6.26
CA LYS A 14 -19.72 4.14 7.38
C LYS A 14 -20.24 2.72 7.31
N ALA A 15 -20.43 2.10 8.47
CA ALA A 15 -21.13 0.82 8.61
C ALA A 15 -22.04 0.89 9.84
N THR A 16 -23.21 0.27 9.76
CA THR A 16 -24.18 0.22 10.85
C THR A 16 -24.41 -1.24 11.26
N ILE A 17 -24.43 -1.48 12.57
CA ILE A 17 -24.70 -2.80 13.15
C ILE A 17 -25.93 -2.68 14.03
N ASP A 18 -27.06 -3.16 13.53
CA ASP A 18 -28.32 -3.16 14.27
C ASP A 18 -28.53 -4.46 15.07
N ASP A 19 -29.48 -4.42 16.00
CA ASP A 19 -29.99 -5.57 16.78
C ASP A 19 -28.96 -6.32 17.64
N LEU A 20 -27.95 -5.60 18.16
CA LEU A 20 -27.05 -6.18 19.15
C LEU A 20 -27.74 -6.30 20.52
N SER A 21 -27.63 -7.49 21.12
CA SER A 21 -28.08 -7.71 22.50
C SER A 21 -27.15 -7.02 23.50
N VAL A 22 -27.63 -6.80 24.72
CA VAL A 22 -26.81 -6.31 25.83
C VAL A 22 -25.61 -7.23 26.03
N GLY A 23 -24.41 -6.66 26.10
CA GLY A 23 -23.17 -7.42 26.23
C GLY A 23 -21.92 -6.66 25.77
N LYS A 24 -20.77 -7.31 25.95
CA LYS A 24 -19.45 -6.81 25.55
C LYS A 24 -19.04 -7.43 24.22
N TYR A 25 -18.55 -6.58 23.32
CA TYR A 25 -18.19 -6.93 21.96
C TYR A 25 -16.82 -6.35 21.60
N LYS A 26 -16.28 -6.85 20.49
CA LYS A 26 -15.10 -6.26 19.86
C LYS A 26 -15.30 -6.21 18.35
N LEU A 27 -14.84 -5.12 17.75
CA LEU A 27 -14.69 -4.99 16.30
C LEU A 27 -13.30 -5.48 15.92
N VAL A 28 -13.25 -6.39 14.96
CA VAL A 28 -12.01 -6.91 14.38
C VAL A 28 -12.06 -6.60 12.90
N GLU A 29 -11.08 -5.86 12.39
CA GLU A 29 -10.98 -5.64 10.95
C GLU A 29 -10.61 -6.97 10.29
N LYS A 30 -11.46 -7.44 9.37
CA LYS A 30 -11.25 -8.71 8.67
C LYS A 30 -10.45 -8.50 7.38
N GLU A 31 -10.76 -7.44 6.65
CA GLU A 31 -10.14 -7.05 5.39
C GLU A 31 -9.90 -5.55 5.42
N SER A 32 -8.79 -5.11 4.82
CA SER A 32 -8.44 -3.70 4.69
C SER A 32 -8.31 -3.33 3.22
N LEU A 33 -8.40 -2.03 2.91
CA LEU A 33 -8.23 -1.54 1.55
C LEU A 33 -6.75 -1.64 1.11
N PRO A 34 -6.48 -1.85 -0.19
CA PRO A 34 -5.13 -1.75 -0.72
C PRO A 34 -4.48 -0.41 -0.34
N GLY A 35 -3.24 -0.45 0.14
CA GLY A 35 -2.50 0.74 0.58
C GLY A 35 -2.75 1.16 2.03
N TYR A 36 -3.58 0.44 2.80
CA TYR A 36 -3.76 0.66 4.24
C TYR A 36 -3.22 -0.51 5.06
N LYS A 37 -2.63 -0.19 6.21
CA LYS A 37 -2.23 -1.16 7.23
C LYS A 37 -3.51 -1.69 7.89
N LYS A 38 -3.71 -2.99 7.81
CA LYS A 38 -4.79 -3.67 8.53
C LYS A 38 -4.60 -3.49 10.04
N LEU A 39 -5.64 -3.08 10.73
CA LEU A 39 -5.68 -2.92 12.16
C LEU A 39 -5.45 -4.28 12.84
N ILE A 40 -4.39 -4.36 13.64
CA ILE A 40 -4.03 -5.57 14.40
C ILE A 40 -4.83 -5.64 15.70
N GLU A 41 -5.08 -4.48 16.32
CA GLU A 41 -5.78 -4.38 17.59
C GLU A 41 -7.29 -4.30 17.39
N SER A 42 -8.05 -5.05 18.18
CA SER A 42 -9.51 -5.00 18.14
C SER A 42 -10.05 -3.85 18.99
N VAL A 43 -11.09 -3.17 18.52
CA VAL A 43 -11.78 -2.11 19.27
C VAL A 43 -12.90 -2.70 20.11
N SER A 44 -12.79 -2.62 21.44
CA SER A 44 -13.80 -3.16 22.36
C SER A 44 -14.90 -2.14 22.65
N PHE A 45 -16.15 -2.59 22.75
CA PHE A 45 -17.29 -1.76 23.12
C PHE A 45 -18.35 -2.58 23.86
N GLU A 46 -19.31 -1.90 24.50
CA GLU A 46 -20.35 -2.55 25.30
C GLU A 46 -21.72 -1.95 24.98
N ILE A 47 -22.72 -2.81 24.80
CA ILE A 47 -24.13 -2.44 24.71
C ILE A 47 -24.75 -2.67 26.08
N THR A 48 -25.26 -1.61 26.70
CA THR A 48 -25.86 -1.66 28.03
C THR A 48 -27.38 -1.58 27.96
N LYS A 49 -28.05 -2.08 29.00
CA LYS A 49 -29.52 -2.03 29.08
C LYS A 49 -29.98 -0.57 29.18
N GLY A 50 -30.96 -0.20 28.36
CA GLY A 50 -31.57 1.14 28.39
C GLY A 50 -30.84 2.19 27.55
N MET A 51 -29.84 1.78 26.77
CA MET A 51 -29.19 2.65 25.80
C MET A 51 -30.18 3.03 24.68
N THR A 52 -30.42 4.33 24.51
CA THR A 52 -31.35 4.88 23.49
C THR A 52 -30.62 5.61 22.36
N GLU A 53 -29.37 6.00 22.58
CA GLU A 53 -28.54 6.69 21.60
C GLU A 53 -27.69 5.70 20.79
N VAL A 54 -27.40 6.06 19.55
CA VAL A 54 -26.52 5.27 18.69
C VAL A 54 -25.07 5.41 19.17
N LEU A 55 -24.44 4.31 19.54
CA LEU A 55 -23.01 4.28 19.83
C LEU A 55 -22.21 4.57 18.56
N SER A 56 -21.52 5.71 18.53
CA SER A 56 -20.65 6.08 17.41
C SER A 56 -19.20 5.76 17.73
N LEU A 57 -18.57 4.94 16.89
CA LEU A 57 -17.15 4.60 17.00
C LEU A 57 -16.41 5.12 15.76
N LYS A 58 -15.25 5.75 15.97
CA LYS A 58 -14.33 6.13 14.89
C LYS A 58 -13.16 5.16 14.88
N ILE A 59 -12.90 4.55 13.75
CA ILE A 59 -11.78 3.63 13.53
C ILE A 59 -10.89 4.25 12.47
N GLU A 60 -9.60 4.29 12.71
CA GLU A 60 -8.62 4.90 11.83
C GLU A 60 -7.65 3.82 11.34
N ASN A 61 -7.39 3.81 10.03
CA ASN A 61 -6.33 2.99 9.44
C ASN A 61 -5.18 3.90 9.00
N GLU A 62 -3.97 3.41 9.23
CA GLU A 62 -2.75 4.06 8.75
C GLU A 62 -2.48 3.62 7.31
N MET A 63 -1.97 4.52 6.46
CA MET A 63 -1.48 4.11 5.14
C MET A 63 -0.23 3.24 5.27
N VAL A 64 -0.03 2.32 4.33
CA VAL A 64 1.23 1.60 4.21
C VAL A 64 2.31 2.61 3.85
N ASP A 65 3.42 2.60 4.58
CA ASP A 65 4.57 3.45 4.27
C ASP A 65 5.13 3.05 2.90
N THR A 66 5.22 4.04 2.01
CA THR A 66 5.81 3.86 0.67
C THR A 66 6.89 4.88 0.40
N GLY A 67 7.91 4.46 -0.35
CA GLY A 67 8.96 5.32 -0.87
C GLY A 67 8.92 5.43 -2.40
N ASN A 68 9.63 6.44 -2.91
CA ASN A 68 9.81 6.68 -4.33
C ASN A 68 11.31 6.71 -4.65
N ILE A 69 11.68 6.26 -5.84
CA ILE A 69 13.04 6.41 -6.38
C ILE A 69 13.00 7.11 -7.74
N GLU A 70 13.91 8.06 -7.95
CA GLU A 70 14.21 8.63 -9.27
C GLU A 70 15.54 8.05 -9.74
N ILE A 71 15.56 7.53 -10.96
CA ILE A 71 16.73 7.00 -11.65
C ILE A 71 17.13 8.04 -12.69
N THR A 72 18.41 8.41 -12.74
CA THR A 72 18.98 9.24 -13.81
C THR A 72 20.08 8.46 -14.51
N LYS A 73 19.90 8.17 -15.81
CA LYS A 73 20.83 7.42 -16.63
C LYS A 73 21.48 8.32 -17.66
N ILE A 74 22.81 8.35 -17.62
CA ILE A 74 23.64 9.19 -18.49
C ILE A 74 24.76 8.38 -19.11
N ASP A 75 25.26 8.88 -20.24
CA ASP A 75 26.48 8.42 -20.86
C ASP A 75 27.69 8.66 -19.95
N LYS A 76 28.62 7.70 -19.92
CA LYS A 76 29.79 7.77 -19.03
C LYS A 76 30.72 8.92 -19.40
N ASP A 77 30.90 9.18 -20.70
CA ASP A 77 31.94 10.06 -21.22
C ASP A 77 31.40 11.48 -21.39
N ASN A 78 30.29 11.65 -22.11
CA ASN A 78 29.76 12.98 -22.45
C ASN A 78 28.62 13.47 -21.53
N LYS A 79 28.18 12.64 -20.57
CA LYS A 79 27.08 12.92 -19.61
C LYS A 79 25.72 13.19 -20.26
N ALA A 80 25.56 12.89 -21.55
CA ALA A 80 24.28 13.01 -22.23
C ALA A 80 23.25 12.05 -21.63
N PRO A 81 21.97 12.45 -21.54
CA PRO A 81 20.91 11.58 -21.06
C PRO A 81 20.71 10.39 -21.99
N LEU A 82 20.52 9.20 -21.41
CA LEU A 82 20.23 7.98 -22.15
C LEU A 82 18.75 7.63 -22.03
N VAL A 83 17.99 7.99 -23.06
CA VAL A 83 16.56 7.66 -23.22
C VAL A 83 16.36 6.20 -23.64
N GLY A 84 15.31 5.54 -23.17
CA GLY A 84 14.95 4.20 -23.61
C GLY A 84 15.72 3.06 -22.94
N VAL A 85 16.47 3.32 -21.86
CA VAL A 85 17.11 2.29 -21.03
C VAL A 85 16.08 1.76 -20.04
N THR A 86 15.92 0.43 -19.98
CA THR A 86 14.90 -0.19 -19.13
C THR A 86 15.52 -0.83 -17.91
N PHE A 87 14.94 -0.54 -16.73
CA PHE A 87 15.29 -1.12 -15.45
C PHE A 87 14.12 -1.93 -14.87
N VAL A 88 14.46 -2.98 -14.13
CA VAL A 88 13.53 -3.72 -13.29
C VAL A 88 13.93 -3.53 -11.82
N VAL A 89 12.96 -3.15 -11.00
CA VAL A 89 13.07 -3.16 -9.54
C VAL A 89 12.67 -4.55 -9.06
N GLN A 90 13.57 -5.23 -8.34
CA GLN A 90 13.35 -6.55 -7.78
C GLN A 90 13.29 -6.50 -6.26
N ASP A 91 12.46 -7.35 -5.64
CA ASP A 91 12.46 -7.56 -4.19
C ASP A 91 13.67 -8.38 -3.73
N GLU A 92 13.88 -8.55 -2.41
CA GLU A 92 14.98 -9.37 -1.87
C GLU A 92 14.98 -10.84 -2.33
N LYS A 93 13.87 -11.34 -2.90
CA LYS A 93 13.74 -12.70 -3.42
C LYS A 93 14.04 -12.76 -4.93
N GLY A 94 14.33 -11.63 -5.57
CA GLY A 94 14.56 -11.52 -7.01
C GLY A 94 13.28 -11.45 -7.84
N ASN A 95 12.11 -11.27 -7.23
CA ASN A 95 10.86 -11.11 -7.99
C ASN A 95 10.77 -9.70 -8.56
N GLU A 96 10.31 -9.58 -9.80
CA GLU A 96 10.02 -8.28 -10.43
C GLU A 96 8.85 -7.58 -9.72
N VAL A 97 9.10 -6.35 -9.25
CA VAL A 97 8.13 -5.49 -8.57
C VAL A 97 7.60 -4.43 -9.53
N LYS A 98 8.51 -3.74 -10.26
CA LYS A 98 8.17 -2.73 -11.26
C LYS A 98 9.22 -2.72 -12.38
N LYS A 99 8.78 -2.41 -13.60
CA LYS A 99 9.64 -2.18 -14.77
C LYS A 99 9.45 -0.74 -15.26
N VAL A 100 10.55 -0.01 -15.45
CA VAL A 100 10.55 1.40 -15.87
C VAL A 100 11.59 1.67 -16.93
N THR A 101 11.30 2.61 -17.83
CA THR A 101 12.17 2.98 -18.94
C THR A 101 12.48 4.47 -18.87
N THR A 102 13.73 4.84 -19.13
CA THR A 102 14.17 6.24 -19.07
C THR A 102 13.54 7.09 -20.16
N ASP A 103 13.14 8.30 -19.79
CA ASP A 103 12.54 9.31 -20.66
C ASP A 103 13.61 10.11 -21.43
N LYS A 104 13.17 11.18 -22.11
CA LYS A 104 14.04 12.04 -22.92
C LYS A 104 15.11 12.79 -22.12
N GLU A 105 14.91 12.94 -20.81
CA GLU A 105 15.89 13.53 -19.89
C GLU A 105 16.79 12.45 -19.27
N GLY A 106 16.66 11.19 -19.71
CA GLY A 106 17.38 10.05 -19.15
C GLY A 106 16.85 9.63 -17.79
N LYS A 107 15.64 10.06 -17.40
CA LYS A 107 15.09 9.82 -16.08
C LYS A 107 14.01 8.75 -16.08
N ALA A 108 13.90 7.99 -14.99
CA ALA A 108 12.79 7.08 -14.74
C ALA A 108 12.36 7.17 -13.28
N ASN A 109 11.05 7.15 -13.03
CA ASN A 109 10.49 7.26 -11.68
C ASN A 109 9.79 5.97 -11.29
N VAL A 110 10.03 5.52 -10.06
CA VAL A 110 9.31 4.39 -9.45
C VAL A 110 8.66 4.90 -8.17
N SER A 111 7.33 4.94 -8.16
CA SER A 111 6.55 5.35 -7.00
C SER A 111 6.03 4.16 -6.21
N ASP A 112 5.44 4.40 -5.04
CA ASP A 112 4.60 3.45 -4.30
C ASP A 112 5.32 2.13 -3.95
N LEU A 113 6.63 2.19 -3.73
CA LEU A 113 7.39 1.03 -3.26
C LEU A 113 7.14 0.88 -1.76
N SER A 114 6.56 -0.25 -1.33
CA SER A 114 6.42 -0.55 0.09
C SER A 114 7.77 -0.54 0.80
N VAL A 115 7.81 -0.25 2.10
CA VAL A 115 9.05 -0.36 2.90
C VAL A 115 9.67 -1.74 2.72
N GLY A 116 10.94 -1.76 2.32
CA GLY A 116 11.67 -2.99 2.06
C GLY A 116 13.03 -2.72 1.43
N LYS A 117 13.76 -3.79 1.14
CA LYS A 117 14.99 -3.72 0.34
C LYS A 117 14.69 -4.19 -1.07
N TYR A 118 15.31 -3.49 -2.01
CA TYR A 118 15.13 -3.73 -3.44
C TYR A 118 16.48 -3.68 -4.15
N GLU A 119 16.56 -4.35 -5.29
CA GLU A 119 17.65 -4.24 -6.24
C GLU A 119 17.15 -3.62 -7.54
N LEU A 120 17.97 -2.78 -8.17
CA LEU A 120 17.68 -2.20 -9.48
C LEU A 120 18.56 -2.88 -10.53
N VAL A 121 17.94 -3.55 -11.49
CA VAL A 121 18.62 -4.30 -12.54
C VAL A 121 18.37 -3.63 -13.89
N GLU A 122 19.44 -3.22 -14.59
CA GLU A 122 19.34 -2.79 -16.00
C GLU A 122 19.01 -4.02 -16.87
N VAL A 123 17.88 -4.05 -17.55
CA VAL A 123 17.43 -5.22 -18.33
C VAL A 123 17.58 -5.04 -19.83
N GLU A 124 17.37 -3.82 -20.33
CA GLU A 124 17.51 -3.46 -21.75
C GLU A 124 18.33 -2.18 -21.85
N SER A 125 19.33 -2.20 -22.73
CA SER A 125 20.23 -1.06 -22.97
C SER A 125 20.19 -0.63 -24.43
N LEU A 126 20.82 0.50 -24.73
CA LEU A 126 20.88 1.05 -26.08
C LEU A 126 21.96 0.34 -26.92
N PRO A 127 21.79 0.21 -28.26
CA PRO A 127 22.82 -0.32 -29.13
C PRO A 127 24.16 0.42 -28.95
N GLY A 128 25.25 -0.34 -28.78
CA GLY A 128 26.58 0.22 -28.54
C GLY A 128 26.92 0.48 -27.07
N TYR A 129 25.95 0.39 -26.16
CA TYR A 129 26.17 0.47 -24.71
C TYR A 129 26.32 -0.93 -24.11
N LYS A 130 27.25 -1.07 -23.16
CA LYS A 130 27.40 -2.28 -22.35
C LYS A 130 26.41 -2.22 -21.19
N LYS A 131 25.81 -3.37 -20.90
CA LYS A 131 25.05 -3.65 -19.68
C LYS A 131 25.99 -4.05 -18.55
#